data_AF-A0A150XR08-F1
#
_entry.id   AF-A0A150XR08-F1
#
_cell.length_a   1.000
_cell.length_b   1.000
_cell.length_c   1.000
_cell.angle_alpha   90.00
_cell.angle_beta   90.00
_cell.angle_gamma   90.00
#
_symmetry.space_group_name_H-M   'P 1'
#
loop_
_entity.id
_entity.type
_entity.pdbx_description
1 polymer ?
#
loop_
_entity_poly.entity_id
_entity_poly.type
_entity_poly.pdbx_seq_one_letter_code
_entity_poly.pdbx_strand_id
1 'polypeptide(L)'
;MFRTELNPKPSSHKIQLSNPLISIGSCFADNIGKKLSQHKFKVEYNPFGIIFNPLSIFELIEMALDETRLPEDSYLVRDGIHLNYKVHSELYGKSKEQLESHINRQRNRLTKVLKKPTTIIVTLGTAWVYEEKKTQMLVANCHKTPASQFNKRLLSSEEISSAFMLLKEQLHTQNPELKFILTVSPIRHVKDTLELNMVSKSILRLACHQISTYADDVDYFPAYELLMDDLRDYRFYEKDMLHPNQLAQEYIWGKFMDVYFDKETKAFIKNWGEIRSAMKHKAFHPESDAHQKFLQKTIEKLEQLKGLVKVDKELVKLRKQLIG
;
A
#
# COMPACT_ATOMS: atom_id res chain seq x y z
N MET A 1 25.82 -15.28 -16.62
CA MET A 1 25.00 -14.66 -15.55
C MET A 1 24.03 -13.69 -16.22
N PHE A 2 22.71 -13.84 -16.03
CA PHE A 2 21.69 -13.07 -16.80
C PHE A 2 21.20 -11.81 -16.05
N ARG A 3 21.29 -11.81 -14.71
CA ARG A 3 20.96 -10.67 -13.82
C ARG A 3 21.81 -10.74 -12.54
N THR A 4 21.95 -9.60 -11.87
CA THR A 4 22.50 -9.51 -10.51
C THR A 4 21.32 -9.59 -9.53
N GLU A 5 20.94 -10.82 -9.18
CA GLU A 5 19.75 -11.05 -8.37
C GLU A 5 19.95 -10.56 -6.93
N LEU A 6 19.00 -9.72 -6.47
CA LEU A 6 18.95 -9.31 -5.08
C LEU A 6 18.16 -10.35 -4.28
N ASN A 7 18.73 -10.78 -3.15
CA ASN A 7 18.13 -11.76 -2.25
C ASN A 7 17.91 -11.15 -0.87
N PRO A 8 16.76 -10.48 -0.65
CA PRO A 8 16.41 -9.94 0.66
C PRO A 8 16.36 -11.07 1.70
N LYS A 9 16.88 -10.80 2.90
CA LYS A 9 16.90 -11.78 3.99
C LYS A 9 15.47 -12.03 4.50
N PRO A 10 15.12 -13.27 4.87
CA PRO A 10 13.85 -13.53 5.55
C PRO A 10 13.73 -12.70 6.82
N SER A 11 12.58 -12.05 7.01
CA SER A 11 12.27 -11.32 8.24
C SER A 11 11.94 -12.31 9.38
N SER A 12 12.29 -11.92 10.61
CA SER A 12 11.82 -12.57 11.84
C SER A 12 10.35 -12.26 12.14
N HIS A 13 9.82 -11.15 11.62
CA HIS A 13 8.43 -10.71 11.78
C HIS A 13 7.56 -11.25 10.64
N LYS A 14 7.15 -12.52 10.76
CA LYS A 14 6.31 -13.17 9.76
C LYS A 14 4.86 -12.65 9.79
N ILE A 15 4.30 -12.44 8.61
CA ILE A 15 2.90 -12.10 8.38
C ILE A 15 2.14 -13.38 8.09
N GLN A 16 1.14 -13.66 8.93
CA GLN A 16 0.17 -14.73 8.77
C GLN A 16 -1.10 -14.19 8.11
N LEU A 17 -1.89 -15.09 7.53
CA LEU A 17 -3.17 -14.76 6.87
C LEU A 17 -4.18 -14.04 7.79
N SER A 18 -4.10 -14.29 9.10
CA SER A 18 -4.98 -13.71 10.12
C SER A 18 -4.57 -12.29 10.53
N ASN A 19 -3.30 -11.91 10.33
CA ASN A 19 -2.78 -10.60 10.71
C ASN A 19 -3.48 -9.50 9.90
N PRO A 20 -4.05 -8.47 10.56
CA PRO A 20 -4.46 -7.27 9.88
C PRO A 20 -3.25 -6.55 9.30
N LEU A 21 -3.46 -5.89 8.17
CA LEU A 21 -2.42 -5.15 7.46
C LEU A 21 -2.91 -3.76 7.12
N ILE A 22 -1.98 -2.81 7.11
CA ILE A 22 -2.17 -1.49 6.52
C ILE A 22 -1.14 -1.33 5.41
N SER A 23 -1.54 -0.87 4.23
CA SER A 23 -0.62 -0.48 3.16
C SER A 23 -0.86 0.96 2.76
N ILE A 24 0.08 1.85 3.04
CA ILE A 24 -0.09 3.29 2.85
C ILE A 24 1.11 3.92 2.11
N GLY A 25 0.82 4.88 1.24
CA GLY A 25 1.82 5.68 0.55
C GLY A 25 1.58 5.75 -0.96
N SER A 26 2.65 5.58 -1.74
CA SER A 26 2.64 5.77 -3.20
C SER A 26 1.70 4.80 -3.95
N CYS A 27 1.58 4.96 -5.27
CA CYS A 27 0.83 4.02 -6.13
C CYS A 27 1.29 2.56 -5.95
N PHE A 28 2.56 2.34 -5.64
CA PHE A 28 3.07 0.99 -5.36
C PHE A 28 2.47 0.40 -4.06
N ALA A 29 2.18 1.22 -3.05
CA ALA A 29 1.47 0.79 -1.84
C ALA A 29 0.06 0.28 -2.16
N ASP A 30 -0.62 0.97 -3.09
CA ASP A 30 -1.96 0.58 -3.55
C ASP A 30 -1.92 -0.77 -4.28
N ASN A 31 -0.91 -0.99 -5.14
CA ASN A 31 -0.72 -2.26 -5.81
C ASN A 31 -0.46 -3.41 -4.83
N ILE A 32 0.40 -3.21 -3.82
CA ILE A 32 0.66 -4.20 -2.77
C ILE A 32 -0.61 -4.46 -1.95
N GLY A 33 -1.34 -3.42 -1.56
CA GLY A 33 -2.61 -3.53 -0.83
C GLY A 33 -3.67 -4.31 -1.62
N LYS A 34 -3.84 -4.01 -2.90
CA LYS A 34 -4.71 -4.77 -3.82
C LYS A 34 -4.27 -6.23 -3.93
N LYS A 35 -2.96 -6.50 -4.04
CA LYS A 35 -2.41 -7.86 -4.12
C LYS A 35 -2.72 -8.65 -2.85
N LEU A 36 -2.48 -8.08 -1.68
CA LEU A 36 -2.83 -8.64 -0.37
C LEU A 36 -4.34 -8.95 -0.29
N SER A 37 -5.19 -7.99 -0.66
CA SER A 37 -6.65 -8.17 -0.66
C SER A 37 -7.09 -9.30 -1.61
N GLN A 38 -6.50 -9.37 -2.81
CA GLN A 38 -6.73 -10.46 -3.77
C GLN A 38 -6.31 -11.84 -3.24
N HIS A 39 -5.35 -11.87 -2.32
CA HIS A 39 -4.91 -13.07 -1.59
C HIS A 39 -5.59 -13.23 -0.22
N LYS A 40 -6.76 -12.59 -0.03
CA LYS A 40 -7.66 -12.77 1.13
C LYS A 40 -7.13 -12.25 2.48
N PHE A 41 -6.00 -11.53 2.48
CA PHE A 41 -5.55 -10.83 3.68
C PHE A 41 -6.55 -9.73 4.09
N LYS A 42 -6.65 -9.50 5.40
CA LYS A 42 -7.40 -8.37 5.96
C LYS A 42 -6.54 -7.12 5.87
N VAL A 43 -6.66 -6.37 4.78
CA VAL A 43 -5.84 -5.18 4.52
C VAL A 43 -6.70 -3.94 4.30
N GLU A 44 -6.35 -2.86 5.00
CA GLU A 44 -6.77 -1.50 4.64
C GLU A 44 -5.64 -0.86 3.85
N TYR A 45 -5.91 -0.31 2.67
CA TYR A 45 -4.85 0.27 1.84
C TYR A 45 -5.26 1.63 1.29
N ASN A 46 -4.32 2.59 1.40
CA ASN A 46 -4.49 4.00 1.02
C ASN A 46 -5.88 4.57 1.38
N PRO A 47 -6.30 4.52 2.66
CA PRO A 47 -7.64 4.95 3.07
C PRO A 47 -7.92 6.44 2.78
N PHE A 48 -6.86 7.25 2.71
CA PHE A 48 -6.90 8.68 2.35
C PHE A 48 -6.40 8.97 0.93
N GLY A 49 -6.33 7.92 0.09
CA GLY A 49 -5.77 7.91 -1.26
C GLY A 49 -4.25 7.91 -1.31
N ILE A 50 -3.70 8.09 -2.50
CA ILE A 50 -2.27 7.94 -2.77
C ILE A 50 -1.49 9.19 -2.34
N ILE A 51 -0.62 9.04 -1.35
CA ILE A 51 0.22 10.11 -0.81
C ILE A 51 1.69 9.69 -0.91
N PHE A 52 2.57 10.61 -1.29
CA PHE A 52 3.93 10.24 -1.66
C PHE A 52 5.00 10.65 -0.64
N ASN A 53 4.81 11.76 0.07
CA ASN A 53 5.85 12.28 0.94
C ASN A 53 5.73 11.74 2.38
N PRO A 54 6.85 11.49 3.09
CA PRO A 54 6.85 10.88 4.41
C PRO A 54 6.00 11.62 5.43
N LEU A 55 6.19 12.94 5.58
CA LEU A 55 5.53 13.70 6.64
C LEU A 55 4.00 13.70 6.51
N SER A 56 3.47 13.85 5.30
CA SER A 56 2.02 13.71 5.07
C SER A 56 1.50 12.29 5.34
N ILE A 57 2.27 11.25 5.00
CA ILE A 57 1.87 9.87 5.32
C ILE A 57 1.83 9.68 6.83
N PHE A 58 2.83 10.18 7.56
CA PHE A 58 2.91 10.05 9.02
C PHE A 58 1.77 10.79 9.71
N GLU A 59 1.49 12.03 9.29
CA GLU A 59 0.36 12.82 9.77
C GLU A 59 -0.98 12.07 9.57
N LEU A 60 -1.18 11.42 8.42
CA LEU A 60 -2.40 10.66 8.16
C LEU A 60 -2.55 9.40 9.03
N ILE A 61 -1.44 8.79 9.45
CA ILE A 61 -1.45 7.67 10.40
C ILE A 61 -1.70 8.21 11.82
N GLU A 62 -1.05 9.31 12.19
CA GLU A 62 -1.23 9.99 13.49
C GLU A 62 -2.68 10.46 13.68
N MET A 63 -3.32 10.94 12.62
CA MET A 63 -4.75 11.31 12.63
C MET A 63 -5.70 10.16 12.98
N ALA A 64 -5.24 8.91 12.99
CA ALA A 64 -6.04 7.79 13.49
C ALA A 64 -5.97 7.63 15.01
N LEU A 65 -5.03 8.32 15.68
CA LEU A 65 -4.85 8.34 17.13
C LEU A 65 -5.64 9.45 17.81
N ASP A 66 -5.90 10.55 17.09
CA ASP A 66 -6.64 11.71 17.60
C ASP A 66 -7.93 11.94 16.80
N GLU A 67 -9.00 12.28 17.53
CA GLU A 67 -10.29 12.66 16.95
C GLU A 67 -10.31 14.14 16.49
N THR A 68 -9.22 14.89 16.66
CA THR A 68 -9.12 16.28 16.18
C THR A 68 -9.51 16.42 14.71
N ARG A 69 -10.21 17.51 14.43
CA ARG A 69 -10.54 17.89 13.05
C ARG A 69 -9.26 18.33 12.34
N LEU A 70 -9.22 18.09 11.04
CA LEU A 70 -8.19 18.69 10.19
C LEU A 70 -8.23 20.22 10.31
N PRO A 71 -7.09 20.92 10.14
CA PRO A 71 -7.04 22.37 10.23
C PRO A 71 -8.08 23.03 9.32
N GLU A 72 -8.77 24.06 9.82
CA GLU A 72 -9.79 24.78 9.05
C GLU A 72 -9.23 25.37 7.75
N ASP A 73 -8.01 25.90 7.80
CA ASP A 73 -7.32 26.46 6.63
C ASP A 73 -6.84 25.39 5.62
N SER A 74 -6.99 24.10 5.93
CA SER A 74 -6.66 23.02 5.00
C SER A 74 -7.76 22.70 3.98
N TYR A 75 -8.97 23.23 4.19
CA TYR A 75 -10.10 23.04 3.28
C TYR A 75 -10.08 24.07 2.16
N LEU A 76 -10.44 23.61 0.96
CA LEU A 76 -10.52 24.45 -0.22
C LEU A 76 -11.67 24.00 -1.12
N VAL A 77 -12.14 24.92 -1.98
CA VAL A 77 -13.15 24.65 -3.00
C VAL A 77 -12.56 24.92 -4.36
N ARG A 78 -12.68 23.95 -5.27
CA ARG A 78 -12.28 24.11 -6.68
C ARG A 78 -13.35 23.49 -7.57
N ASP A 79 -13.81 24.22 -8.58
CA ASP A 79 -14.81 23.74 -9.54
C ASP A 79 -16.11 23.26 -8.86
N GLY A 80 -16.50 23.89 -7.74
CA GLY A 80 -17.67 23.50 -6.94
C GLY A 80 -17.49 22.23 -6.10
N ILE A 81 -16.26 21.69 -6.02
CA ILE A 81 -15.91 20.50 -5.26
C ILE A 81 -15.10 20.91 -4.03
N HIS A 82 -15.50 20.39 -2.86
CA HIS A 82 -14.75 20.54 -1.62
C HIS A 82 -13.63 19.51 -1.55
N LEU A 83 -12.43 20.00 -1.25
CA LEU A 83 -11.18 19.26 -1.15
C LEU A 83 -10.48 19.62 0.16
N ASN A 84 -9.44 18.87 0.51
CA ASN A 84 -8.60 19.17 1.65
C ASN A 84 -7.14 18.87 1.32
N TYR A 85 -6.24 19.83 1.59
CA TYR A 85 -4.82 19.74 1.28
C TYR A 85 -4.09 18.55 1.93
N LYS A 86 -4.62 17.98 3.02
CA LYS A 86 -4.04 16.85 3.75
C LYS A 86 -4.35 15.48 3.18
N VAL A 87 -5.31 15.37 2.25
CA VAL A 87 -5.73 14.09 1.65
C VAL A 87 -5.68 14.11 0.12
N HIS A 88 -5.69 12.93 -0.50
CA HIS A 88 -5.71 12.79 -1.94
C HIS A 88 -7.03 13.31 -2.55
N SER A 89 -7.00 13.72 -3.82
CA SER A 89 -8.18 14.26 -4.53
C SER A 89 -9.31 13.24 -4.76
N GLU A 90 -9.08 11.96 -4.50
CA GLU A 90 -10.15 10.95 -4.45
C GLU A 90 -11.09 11.12 -3.26
N LEU A 91 -10.63 11.78 -2.18
CA LEU A 91 -11.49 12.20 -1.08
C LEU A 91 -11.96 13.62 -1.36
N TYR A 92 -13.22 13.73 -1.76
CA TYR A 92 -13.89 14.99 -2.04
C TYR A 92 -15.33 14.99 -1.50
N GLY A 93 -15.94 16.17 -1.46
CA GLY A 93 -17.34 16.37 -1.09
C GLY A 93 -18.01 17.44 -1.95
N LYS A 94 -19.35 17.38 -2.05
CA LYS A 94 -20.19 18.46 -2.57
C LYS A 94 -20.40 19.58 -1.56
N SER A 95 -20.07 19.32 -0.30
CA SER A 95 -19.99 20.28 0.79
C SER A 95 -18.81 19.94 1.69
N LYS A 96 -18.41 20.86 2.58
CA LYS A 96 -17.35 20.64 3.55
C LYS A 96 -17.71 19.49 4.50
N GLU A 97 -18.95 19.46 4.97
CA GLU A 97 -19.48 18.46 5.89
C GLU A 97 -19.47 17.06 5.24
N GLN A 98 -19.77 16.97 3.95
CA GLN A 98 -19.68 15.70 3.23
C GLN A 98 -18.23 15.20 3.15
N LEU A 99 -17.28 16.09 2.86
CA LEU A 99 -15.86 15.74 2.85
C LEU A 99 -15.38 15.30 4.24
N GLU A 100 -15.72 16.05 5.29
CA GLU A 100 -15.42 15.69 6.68
C GLU A 100 -15.98 14.32 7.04
N SER A 101 -17.23 14.02 6.66
CA SER A 101 -17.85 12.71 6.86
C SER A 101 -17.06 11.59 6.17
N HIS A 102 -16.59 11.83 4.94
CA HIS A 102 -15.75 10.88 4.22
C HIS A 102 -14.41 10.64 4.93
N ILE A 103 -13.71 11.71 5.32
CA ILE A 103 -12.42 11.63 6.02
C ILE A 103 -12.58 10.88 7.35
N ASN A 104 -13.60 11.23 8.15
CA ASN A 104 -13.87 10.60 9.43
C ASN A 104 -14.21 9.11 9.29
N ARG A 105 -14.90 8.71 8.21
CA ARG A 105 -15.17 7.29 7.92
C ARG A 105 -13.87 6.52 7.69
N GLN A 106 -12.91 7.09 6.97
CA GLN A 106 -11.63 6.46 6.69
C GLN A 106 -10.75 6.41 7.94
N ARG A 107 -10.71 7.51 8.71
CA ARG A 107 -10.07 7.56 10.03
C ARG A 107 -10.58 6.43 10.93
N ASN A 108 -11.90 6.31 11.10
CA ASN A 108 -12.52 5.28 11.94
C ASN A 108 -12.20 3.85 11.50
N ARG A 109 -11.98 3.62 10.20
CA ARG A 109 -11.51 2.31 9.71
C ARG A 109 -10.07 2.06 10.11
N LEU A 110 -9.20 3.04 9.90
CA LEU A 110 -7.79 2.95 10.25
C LEU A 110 -7.59 2.74 11.76
N THR A 111 -8.26 3.52 12.60
CA THR A 111 -8.23 3.38 14.07
C THR A 111 -8.63 1.98 14.53
N LYS A 112 -9.66 1.37 13.92
CA LYS A 112 -10.11 0.01 14.26
C LYS A 112 -9.07 -1.07 13.94
N VAL A 113 -8.24 -0.84 12.92
CA VAL A 113 -7.18 -1.77 12.55
C VAL A 113 -5.95 -1.56 13.43
N LEU A 114 -5.56 -0.31 13.69
CA LEU A 114 -4.42 0.02 14.56
C LEU A 114 -4.55 -0.51 16.00
N LYS A 115 -5.77 -0.75 16.50
CA LYS A 115 -6.03 -1.40 17.80
C LYS A 115 -5.74 -2.91 17.84
N LYS A 116 -5.30 -3.51 16.74
CA LYS A 116 -4.99 -4.95 16.61
C LYS A 116 -3.51 -5.15 16.29
N PRO A 117 -2.92 -6.34 16.53
CA PRO A 117 -1.53 -6.64 16.16
C PRO A 117 -1.36 -6.61 14.63
N THR A 118 -1.05 -5.41 14.12
CA THR A 118 -1.11 -5.05 12.70
C THR A 118 0.28 -4.75 12.18
N THR A 119 0.59 -5.21 10.96
CA THR A 119 1.78 -4.76 10.24
C THR A 119 1.43 -3.60 9.31
N ILE A 120 2.15 -2.49 9.46
CA ILE A 120 1.97 -1.25 8.68
C ILE A 120 3.07 -1.17 7.63
N ILE A 121 2.67 -1.30 6.36
CA ILE A 121 3.57 -1.18 5.20
C ILE A 121 3.51 0.27 4.71
N VAL A 122 4.61 0.99 4.85
CA VAL A 122 4.74 2.39 4.45
C VAL A 122 5.63 2.49 3.22
N THR A 123 5.05 2.88 2.09
CA THR A 123 5.77 3.02 0.81
C THR A 123 6.01 4.49 0.47
N LEU A 124 7.24 4.95 0.68
CA LEU A 124 7.63 6.35 0.46
C LEU A 124 7.88 6.63 -1.03
N GLY A 125 7.25 7.68 -1.56
CA GLY A 125 7.33 8.05 -2.97
C GLY A 125 8.43 9.08 -3.25
N THR A 126 8.39 10.22 -2.56
CA THR A 126 9.27 11.37 -2.77
C THR A 126 9.62 12.07 -1.46
N ALA A 127 10.81 12.65 -1.36
CA ALA A 127 11.23 13.53 -0.26
C ALA A 127 10.89 14.99 -0.53
N TRP A 128 10.35 15.31 -1.72
CA TRP A 128 9.85 16.64 -2.03
C TRP A 128 8.51 16.89 -1.33
N VAL A 129 8.42 18.02 -0.64
CA VAL A 129 7.21 18.50 0.00
C VAL A 129 6.82 19.87 -0.54
N TYR A 130 5.55 20.20 -0.38
CA TYR A 130 4.99 21.49 -0.70
C TYR A 130 4.37 22.08 0.55
N GLU A 131 4.64 23.36 0.80
CA GLU A 131 4.11 24.12 1.92
C GLU A 131 3.32 25.29 1.35
N GLU A 132 2.06 25.44 1.75
CA GLU A 132 1.25 26.57 1.31
C GLU A 132 1.80 27.87 1.89
N LYS A 133 2.13 28.86 1.06
CA LYS A 133 2.76 30.11 1.51
C LYS A 133 1.91 30.90 2.50
N LYS A 134 0.58 30.80 2.40
CA LYS A 134 -0.36 31.55 3.25
C LYS A 134 -0.32 31.06 4.70
N THR A 135 -0.31 29.75 4.90
CA THR A 135 -0.46 29.09 6.21
C THR A 135 0.84 28.45 6.70
N GLN A 136 1.86 28.36 5.84
CA GLN A 136 3.08 27.56 6.02
C GLN A 136 2.78 26.06 6.26
N MET A 137 1.58 25.62 5.94
CA MET A 137 1.15 24.25 6.16
C MET A 137 1.70 23.33 5.08
N LEU A 138 2.35 22.23 5.50
CA LEU A 138 2.71 21.14 4.60
C LEU A 138 1.46 20.46 4.05
N VAL A 139 1.40 20.32 2.72
CA VAL A 139 0.26 19.73 2.02
C VAL A 139 0.61 18.36 1.44
N ALA A 140 -0.34 17.44 1.52
CA ALA A 140 -0.24 16.11 0.90
C ALA A 140 -0.55 16.14 -0.60
N ASN A 141 -1.43 17.06 -1.01
CA ASN A 141 -1.82 17.25 -2.41
C ASN A 141 -2.11 18.72 -2.69
N CYS A 142 -1.45 19.33 -3.67
CA CYS A 142 -1.69 20.73 -4.06
C CYS A 142 -3.02 20.96 -4.78
N HIS A 143 -3.78 19.91 -5.11
CA HIS A 143 -5.08 19.99 -5.79
C HIS A 143 -5.07 20.89 -7.02
N LYS A 144 -4.03 20.77 -7.86
CA LYS A 144 -3.84 21.59 -9.07
C LYS A 144 -3.89 23.11 -8.83
N THR A 145 -3.80 23.57 -7.58
CA THR A 145 -3.66 24.98 -7.23
C THR A 145 -2.34 25.51 -7.81
N PRO A 146 -2.27 26.78 -8.25
CA PRO A 146 -1.08 27.34 -8.88
C PRO A 146 0.19 27.15 -8.04
N ALA A 147 1.27 26.67 -8.66
CA ALA A 147 2.54 26.38 -7.98
C ALA A 147 3.14 27.61 -7.27
N SER A 148 2.81 28.83 -7.72
CA SER A 148 3.24 30.09 -7.10
C SER A 148 2.74 30.25 -5.65
N GLN A 149 1.69 29.54 -5.26
CA GLN A 149 1.13 29.54 -3.90
C GLN A 149 1.87 28.62 -2.93
N PHE A 150 2.82 27.81 -3.41
CA PHE A 150 3.55 26.86 -2.58
C PHE A 150 5.04 27.16 -2.55
N ASN A 151 5.65 26.92 -1.41
CA ASN A 151 7.08 26.69 -1.29
C ASN A 151 7.34 25.21 -1.53
N LYS A 152 8.31 24.90 -2.37
CA LYS A 152 8.75 23.52 -2.59
C LYS A 152 10.11 23.34 -1.94
N ARG A 153 10.25 22.33 -1.08
CA ARG A 153 11.53 22.00 -0.47
C ARG A 153 11.75 20.50 -0.38
N LEU A 154 13.00 20.12 -0.20
CA LEU A 154 13.41 18.75 0.00
C LEU A 154 13.54 18.49 1.51
N LEU A 155 12.95 17.40 1.98
CA LEU A 155 13.13 16.95 3.36
C LEU A 155 14.56 16.42 3.56
N SER A 156 15.09 16.53 4.78
CA SER A 156 16.29 15.81 5.19
C SER A 156 15.97 14.38 5.67
N SER A 157 16.98 13.51 5.76
CA SER A 157 16.83 12.18 6.36
C SER A 157 16.46 12.25 7.83
N GLU A 158 16.98 13.25 8.54
CA GLU A 158 16.74 13.47 9.97
C GLU A 158 15.30 13.92 10.21
N GLU A 159 14.76 14.84 9.40
CA GLU A 159 13.35 15.23 9.48
C GLU A 159 12.42 14.01 9.34
N ILE A 160 12.71 13.12 8.39
CA ILE A 160 11.93 11.91 8.15
C ILE A 160 12.07 10.92 9.32
N SER A 161 13.30 10.62 9.73
CA SER A 161 13.58 9.66 10.80
C SER A 161 12.99 10.12 12.14
N SER A 162 13.16 11.40 12.51
CA SER A 162 12.60 11.95 13.74
C SER A 162 11.07 11.92 13.74
N ALA A 163 10.43 12.33 12.64
CA ALA A 163 8.97 12.29 12.54
C ALA A 163 8.43 10.86 12.62
N PHE A 164 9.09 9.89 11.97
CA PHE A 164 8.70 8.49 12.04
C PHE A 164 8.85 7.93 13.46
N MET A 165 9.96 8.21 14.15
CA MET A 165 10.19 7.70 15.50
C MET A 165 9.17 8.25 16.49
N LEU A 166 8.80 9.53 16.37
CA LEU A 166 7.73 10.12 17.18
C LEU A 166 6.38 9.44 16.92
N LEU A 167 5.99 9.28 15.65
CA LEU A 167 4.76 8.58 15.27
C LEU A 167 4.75 7.15 15.84
N LYS A 168 5.86 6.43 15.70
CA LYS A 168 6.01 5.07 16.20
C LYS A 168 5.82 5.01 17.71
N GLU A 169 6.46 5.90 18.46
CA GLU A 169 6.33 5.99 19.91
C GLU A 169 4.87 6.20 20.31
N GLN A 170 4.20 7.20 19.70
CA GLN A 170 2.78 7.47 19.94
C GLN A 170 1.90 6.24 19.63
N LEU A 171 2.11 5.57 18.49
CA LEU A 171 1.38 4.35 18.13
C LEU A 171 1.63 3.22 19.13
N HIS A 172 2.87 3.05 19.56
CA HIS A 172 3.27 2.01 20.51
C HIS A 172 2.73 2.26 21.93
N THR A 173 2.50 3.52 22.33
CA THR A 173 1.78 3.80 23.58
C THR A 173 0.37 3.21 23.59
N GLN A 174 -0.29 3.11 22.42
CA GLN A 174 -1.62 2.54 22.27
C GLN A 174 -1.59 1.04 21.96
N ASN A 175 -0.61 0.60 21.18
CA ASN A 175 -0.45 -0.78 20.76
C ASN A 175 1.01 -1.13 20.46
N PRO A 176 1.73 -1.78 21.40
CA PRO A 176 3.13 -2.17 21.22
C PRO A 176 3.32 -3.36 20.27
N GLU A 177 2.25 -4.05 19.87
CA GLU A 177 2.31 -5.17 18.92
C GLU A 177 2.37 -4.72 17.46
N LEU A 178 2.26 -3.42 17.19
CA LEU A 178 2.39 -2.87 15.84
C LEU A 178 3.81 -3.09 15.30
N LYS A 179 3.88 -3.59 14.07
CA LYS A 179 5.13 -3.77 13.31
C LYS A 179 5.13 -2.89 12.07
N PHE A 180 6.31 -2.51 11.59
CA PHE A 180 6.43 -1.65 10.42
C PHE A 180 7.29 -2.29 9.34
N ILE A 181 6.88 -2.08 8.09
CA ILE A 181 7.70 -2.37 6.92
C ILE A 181 7.82 -1.08 6.13
N LEU A 182 9.01 -0.49 6.13
CA LEU A 182 9.33 0.65 5.28
C LEU A 182 9.80 0.17 3.91
N THR A 183 9.40 0.88 2.86
CA THR A 183 9.92 0.63 1.52
C THR A 183 9.95 1.90 0.71
N VAL A 184 10.96 2.05 -0.14
CA VAL A 184 11.01 3.15 -1.12
C VAL A 184 10.30 2.68 -2.38
N SER A 185 9.37 3.49 -2.89
CA SER A 185 8.62 3.18 -4.10
C SER A 185 9.58 2.99 -5.29
N PRO A 186 9.44 1.92 -6.08
CA PRO A 186 10.26 1.69 -7.26
C PRO A 186 9.92 2.64 -8.43
N ILE A 187 8.78 3.33 -8.37
CA ILE A 187 8.32 4.24 -9.42
C ILE A 187 9.11 5.56 -9.34
N ARG A 188 9.62 6.01 -10.49
CA ARG A 188 10.37 7.27 -10.63
C ARG A 188 9.43 8.47 -10.72
N HIS A 189 9.71 9.52 -9.94
CA HIS A 189 8.99 10.79 -9.97
C HIS A 189 9.66 11.77 -10.94
N VAL A 190 9.28 11.73 -12.21
CA VAL A 190 9.92 12.55 -13.27
C VAL A 190 9.39 13.97 -13.42
N LYS A 191 8.41 14.39 -12.60
CA LYS A 191 7.85 15.76 -12.64
C LYS A 191 8.91 16.84 -12.35
N ASP A 192 9.97 16.47 -11.63
CA ASP A 192 11.10 17.34 -11.34
C ASP A 192 12.19 17.14 -12.40
N THR A 193 13.12 16.24 -12.14
CA THR A 193 14.05 15.66 -13.12
C THR A 193 14.44 14.25 -12.66
N LEU A 194 15.13 13.48 -13.50
CA LEU A 194 15.70 12.20 -13.07
C LEU A 194 16.77 12.37 -11.99
N GLU A 195 17.60 13.41 -12.08
CA GLU A 195 18.64 13.69 -11.08
C GLU A 195 18.02 14.04 -9.73
N LEU A 196 17.02 14.92 -9.71
CA LEU A 196 16.31 15.29 -8.48
C LEU A 196 15.49 14.13 -7.91
N ASN A 197 14.97 13.23 -8.77
CA ASN A 197 14.40 11.98 -8.31
C ASN A 197 15.45 11.11 -7.61
N MET A 198 16.67 11.00 -8.14
CA MET A 198 17.74 10.23 -7.49
C MET A 198 18.13 10.82 -6.14
N VAL A 199 18.26 12.15 -6.04
CA VAL A 199 18.50 12.82 -4.75
C VAL A 199 17.37 12.49 -3.77
N SER A 200 16.11 12.67 -4.20
CA SER A 200 14.95 12.36 -3.38
C SER A 200 14.93 10.90 -2.91
N LYS A 201 15.15 9.93 -3.79
CA LYS A 201 15.13 8.50 -3.44
C LYS A 201 16.29 8.14 -2.50
N SER A 202 17.45 8.78 -2.67
CA SER A 202 18.61 8.60 -1.79
C SER A 202 18.31 9.05 -0.36
N ILE A 203 17.63 10.19 -0.19
CA ILE A 203 17.20 10.68 1.12
C ILE A 203 16.21 9.72 1.77
N LEU A 204 15.17 9.29 1.03
CA LEU A 204 14.20 8.32 1.55
C LEU A 204 14.90 7.01 1.96
N ARG A 205 15.85 6.55 1.15
CA ARG A 205 16.57 5.32 1.41
C ARG A 205 17.46 5.43 2.65
N LEU A 206 18.15 6.56 2.81
CA LEU A 206 18.97 6.84 4.00
C LEU A 206 18.10 6.89 5.26
N ALA A 207 16.96 7.58 5.22
CA ALA A 207 16.01 7.62 6.32
C ALA A 207 15.51 6.21 6.69
N CYS A 208 15.06 5.42 5.69
CA CYS A 208 14.65 4.04 5.93
C CYS A 208 15.77 3.17 6.53
N HIS A 209 17.03 3.38 6.10
CA HIS A 209 18.18 2.67 6.66
C HIS A 209 18.40 3.03 8.13
N GLN A 210 18.41 4.32 8.46
CA GLN A 210 18.57 4.80 9.82
C GLN A 210 17.48 4.21 10.72
N ILE A 211 16.21 4.38 10.35
CA ILE A 211 15.07 3.88 11.12
C ILE A 211 15.17 2.37 11.38
N SER A 212 15.35 1.57 10.33
CA SER A 212 15.40 0.10 10.47
C SER A 212 16.66 -0.43 11.17
N THR A 213 17.70 0.41 11.29
CA THR A 213 18.91 0.06 12.07
C THR A 213 18.68 0.27 13.57
N TYR A 214 17.87 1.28 13.95
CA TYR A 214 17.65 1.65 15.35
C TYR A 214 16.37 1.07 15.96
N ALA A 215 15.46 0.53 15.15
CA ALA A 215 14.18 -0.01 15.63
C ALA A 215 13.98 -1.46 15.17
N ASP A 216 14.11 -2.42 16.09
CA ASP A 216 14.01 -3.86 15.82
C ASP A 216 12.66 -4.33 15.27
N ASP A 217 11.60 -3.54 15.46
CA ASP A 217 10.25 -3.81 14.98
C ASP A 217 9.92 -3.12 13.64
N VAL A 218 10.95 -2.56 12.99
CA VAL A 218 10.86 -1.88 11.69
C VAL A 218 11.77 -2.54 10.67
N ASP A 219 11.17 -3.22 9.69
CA ASP A 219 11.91 -3.79 8.57
C ASP A 219 12.00 -2.82 7.39
N TYR A 220 13.03 -2.99 6.55
CA TYR A 220 13.09 -2.37 5.22
C TYR A 220 12.93 -3.43 4.12
N PHE A 221 11.92 -3.26 3.26
CA PHE A 221 11.76 -4.07 2.05
C PHE A 221 12.35 -3.35 0.82
N PRO A 222 13.32 -3.94 0.09
CA PRO A 222 14.05 -3.26 -0.97
C PRO A 222 13.34 -3.29 -2.34
N ALA A 223 12.09 -2.81 -2.41
CA ALA A 223 11.34 -2.77 -3.67
C ALA A 223 12.00 -1.87 -4.73
N TYR A 224 12.54 -0.72 -4.31
CA TYR A 224 13.26 0.21 -5.17
C TYR A 224 14.48 -0.43 -5.81
N GLU A 225 15.33 -1.09 -5.01
CA GLU A 225 16.53 -1.78 -5.48
C GLU A 225 16.16 -3.01 -6.33
N LEU A 226 15.10 -3.76 -5.99
CA LEU A 226 14.63 -4.86 -6.84
C LEU A 226 14.27 -4.37 -8.25
N LEU A 227 13.62 -3.21 -8.40
CA LEU A 227 13.34 -2.68 -9.74
C LEU A 227 14.59 -2.06 -10.39
N MET A 228 15.34 -1.25 -9.66
CA MET A 228 16.47 -0.48 -10.23
C MET A 228 17.71 -1.33 -10.50
N ASP A 229 17.96 -2.37 -9.70
CA ASP A 229 19.19 -3.15 -9.72
C ASP A 229 19.03 -4.58 -10.23
N ASP A 230 17.93 -5.26 -9.91
CA ASP A 230 17.70 -6.61 -10.41
C ASP A 230 16.99 -6.57 -11.78
N LEU A 231 15.93 -5.75 -11.87
CA LEU A 231 15.07 -5.61 -13.06
C LEU A 231 15.42 -4.38 -13.91
N ARG A 232 16.71 -4.14 -14.17
CA ARG A 232 17.22 -2.89 -14.79
C ARG A 232 16.68 -2.60 -16.21
N ASP A 233 16.26 -3.63 -16.93
CA ASP A 233 15.89 -3.56 -18.35
C ASP A 233 14.46 -2.98 -18.55
N TYR A 234 14.28 -2.12 -19.56
CA TYR A 234 12.98 -1.52 -19.90
C TYR A 234 11.87 -2.54 -20.20
N ARG A 235 12.20 -3.79 -20.52
CA ARG A 235 11.23 -4.90 -20.64
C ARG A 235 10.43 -5.15 -19.36
N PHE A 236 10.85 -4.61 -18.22
CA PHE A 236 10.18 -4.70 -16.93
C PHE A 236 9.31 -3.47 -16.60
N TYR A 237 9.21 -2.52 -17.52
CA TYR A 237 8.45 -1.29 -17.36
C TYR A 237 7.21 -1.33 -18.28
N GLU A 238 6.19 -0.58 -17.88
CA GLU A 238 5.04 -0.26 -18.72
C GLU A 238 5.44 0.69 -19.85
N LYS A 239 4.51 0.97 -20.76
CA LYS A 239 4.75 1.84 -21.94
C LYS A 239 5.25 3.24 -21.59
N ASP A 240 5.01 3.71 -20.37
CA ASP A 240 5.50 5.01 -19.90
C ASP A 240 6.96 4.99 -19.45
N MET A 241 7.61 3.82 -19.41
CA MET A 241 8.99 3.61 -18.96
C MET A 241 9.24 3.99 -17.49
N LEU A 242 8.18 4.12 -16.69
CA LEU A 242 8.23 4.55 -15.28
C LEU A 242 7.63 3.52 -14.34
N HIS A 243 6.47 2.97 -14.69
CA HIS A 243 5.78 2.00 -13.83
C HIS A 243 6.29 0.59 -14.10
N PRO A 244 6.46 -0.25 -13.05
CA PRO A 244 6.78 -1.66 -13.25
C PRO A 244 5.61 -2.36 -13.92
N ASN A 245 5.89 -3.17 -14.95
CA ASN A 245 4.86 -3.96 -15.59
C ASN A 245 4.46 -5.18 -14.75
N GLN A 246 3.48 -5.95 -15.24
CA GLN A 246 2.99 -7.11 -14.52
C GLN A 246 4.10 -8.11 -14.15
N LEU A 247 5.05 -8.40 -15.04
CA LEU A 247 6.15 -9.32 -14.76
C LEU A 247 7.02 -8.82 -13.59
N ALA A 248 7.34 -7.53 -13.59
CA ALA A 248 8.10 -6.91 -12.50
C ALA A 248 7.33 -6.90 -11.18
N GLN A 249 6.03 -6.60 -11.23
CA GLN A 249 5.16 -6.63 -10.04
C GLN A 249 5.06 -8.04 -9.43
N GLU A 250 4.91 -9.09 -10.25
CA GLU A 250 4.89 -10.48 -9.78
C GLU A 250 6.24 -10.89 -9.18
N TYR A 251 7.35 -10.45 -9.78
CA TYR A 251 8.69 -10.73 -9.26
C TYR A 251 8.91 -10.10 -7.88
N ILE A 252 8.62 -8.81 -7.74
CA ILE A 252 8.75 -8.08 -6.47
C ILE A 252 7.79 -8.68 -5.42
N TRP A 253 6.58 -9.04 -5.82
CA TRP A 253 5.62 -9.74 -4.96
C TRP A 253 6.16 -11.09 -4.47
N GLY A 254 6.79 -11.88 -5.35
CA GLY A 254 7.48 -13.12 -4.97
C GLY A 254 8.52 -12.90 -3.88
N LYS A 255 9.40 -11.91 -4.08
CA LYS A 255 10.42 -11.53 -3.08
C LYS A 255 9.78 -11.07 -1.77
N PHE A 256 8.68 -10.31 -1.82
CA PHE A 256 7.94 -9.90 -0.63
C PHE A 256 7.39 -11.10 0.15
N MET A 257 6.75 -12.06 -0.55
CA MET A 257 6.27 -13.30 0.07
C MET A 257 7.42 -14.08 0.71
N ASP A 258 8.58 -14.12 0.06
CA ASP A 258 9.74 -14.85 0.59
C ASP A 258 10.31 -14.27 1.87
N VAL A 259 10.30 -12.94 1.97
CA VAL A 259 10.76 -12.24 3.17
C VAL A 259 9.76 -12.39 4.31
N TYR A 260 8.47 -12.15 4.07
CA TYR A 260 7.52 -11.90 5.14
C TYR A 260 6.55 -13.03 5.44
N PHE A 261 6.29 -13.97 4.54
CA PHE A 261 5.28 -15.01 4.79
C PHE A 261 5.87 -16.27 5.39
N ASP A 262 5.14 -16.89 6.32
CA ASP A 262 5.43 -18.22 6.84
C ASP A 262 5.04 -19.32 5.84
N LYS A 263 5.34 -20.58 6.20
CA LYS A 263 5.13 -21.71 5.29
C LYS A 263 3.64 -21.94 5.01
N GLU A 264 2.83 -21.78 6.05
CA GLU A 264 1.39 -21.96 6.06
C GLU A 264 0.71 -20.92 5.15
N THR A 265 1.10 -19.66 5.26
CA THR A 265 0.59 -18.56 4.43
C THR A 265 1.00 -18.72 2.97
N LYS A 266 2.25 -19.12 2.70
CA LYS A 266 2.69 -19.43 1.33
C LYS A 266 1.90 -20.61 0.72
N ALA A 267 1.67 -21.66 1.50
CA ALA A 267 0.88 -22.81 1.07
C ALA A 267 -0.58 -22.41 0.76
N PHE A 268 -1.18 -21.57 1.60
CA PHE A 268 -2.50 -21.00 1.36
C PHE A 268 -2.54 -20.19 0.05
N ILE A 269 -1.58 -19.28 -0.16
CA ILE A 269 -1.52 -18.44 -1.36
C ILE A 269 -1.44 -19.29 -2.63
N LYS A 270 -0.65 -20.37 -2.60
CA LYS A 270 -0.55 -21.31 -3.72
C LYS A 270 -1.89 -21.97 -4.03
N ASN A 271 -2.55 -22.56 -3.02
CA ASN A 271 -3.85 -23.22 -3.20
C ASN A 271 -4.92 -22.22 -3.68
N TRP A 272 -4.97 -21.04 -3.06
CA TRP A 272 -5.87 -19.97 -3.47
C TRP A 272 -5.61 -19.48 -4.90
N GLY A 273 -4.34 -19.44 -5.33
CA GLY A 273 -3.95 -19.12 -6.70
C GLY A 273 -4.51 -20.10 -7.72
N GLU A 274 -4.45 -21.41 -7.44
CA GLU A 274 -5.05 -22.45 -8.29
C GLU A 274 -6.56 -22.26 -8.43
N ILE A 275 -7.25 -22.01 -7.31
CA ILE A 275 -8.70 -21.76 -7.30
C ILE A 275 -9.05 -20.50 -8.09
N ARG A 276 -8.32 -19.39 -7.88
CA ARG A 276 -8.54 -18.14 -8.62
C ARG A 276 -8.34 -18.33 -10.12
N SER A 277 -7.34 -19.13 -10.53
CA SER A 277 -7.11 -19.47 -11.93
C SER A 277 -8.27 -20.27 -12.50
N ALA A 278 -8.70 -21.32 -11.79
CA ALA A 278 -9.85 -22.14 -12.14
C ALA A 278 -11.13 -21.31 -12.31
N MET A 279 -11.38 -20.36 -11.41
CA MET A 279 -12.55 -19.46 -11.47
C MET A 279 -12.53 -18.43 -12.61
N LYS A 280 -11.35 -18.17 -13.20
CA LYS A 280 -11.21 -17.30 -14.38
C LYS A 280 -11.39 -18.04 -15.70
N HIS A 281 -11.30 -19.37 -15.68
CA HIS A 281 -11.47 -20.19 -16.87
C HIS A 281 -12.88 -20.01 -17.43
N LYS A 282 -12.99 -19.65 -18.71
CA LYS A 282 -14.27 -19.60 -19.44
C LYS A 282 -14.44 -20.92 -20.17
N ALA A 283 -15.46 -21.70 -19.82
CA ALA A 283 -15.76 -22.95 -20.51
C ALA A 283 -16.41 -22.71 -21.87
N PHE A 284 -15.97 -23.44 -22.89
CA PHE A 284 -16.59 -23.45 -24.22
C PHE A 284 -17.92 -24.24 -24.22
N HIS A 285 -18.01 -25.31 -23.43
CA HIS A 285 -19.21 -26.12 -23.24
C HIS A 285 -19.54 -26.24 -21.75
N PRO A 286 -20.23 -25.25 -21.15
CA PRO A 286 -20.53 -25.22 -19.72
C PRO A 286 -21.35 -26.42 -19.23
N GLU A 287 -22.17 -27.00 -20.11
CA GLU A 287 -23.06 -28.12 -19.75
C GLU A 287 -22.36 -29.49 -19.81
N SER A 288 -21.13 -29.56 -20.32
CA SER A 288 -20.42 -30.83 -20.42
C SER A 288 -20.13 -31.43 -19.03
N ASP A 289 -20.23 -32.76 -18.91
CA ASP A 289 -19.89 -33.50 -17.69
C ASP A 289 -18.49 -33.17 -17.17
N ALA A 290 -17.54 -32.97 -18.07
CA ALA A 290 -16.18 -32.60 -17.74
C ALA A 290 -16.11 -31.23 -17.04
N HIS A 291 -16.87 -30.25 -17.52
CA HIS A 291 -16.93 -28.93 -16.88
C HIS A 291 -17.66 -28.99 -15.53
N GLN A 292 -18.76 -29.73 -15.44
CA GLN A 292 -19.52 -29.89 -14.19
C GLN A 292 -18.68 -30.57 -13.09
N LYS A 293 -17.93 -31.63 -13.43
CA LYS A 293 -16.96 -32.26 -12.51
C LYS A 293 -15.83 -31.30 -12.10
N PHE A 294 -15.35 -30.48 -13.04
CA PHE A 294 -14.35 -29.44 -12.74
C PHE A 294 -14.88 -28.39 -11.75
N LEU A 295 -16.12 -27.94 -11.91
CA LEU A 295 -16.78 -27.00 -10.99
C LEU A 295 -16.95 -27.62 -9.59
N GLN A 296 -17.43 -28.87 -9.49
CA GLN A 296 -17.57 -29.58 -8.22
C GLN A 296 -16.23 -29.69 -7.49
N LYS A 297 -15.16 -30.11 -8.17
CA LYS A 297 -13.81 -30.17 -7.59
C LYS A 297 -13.29 -28.81 -7.14
N THR A 298 -13.61 -27.74 -7.88
CA THR A 298 -13.25 -26.37 -7.49
C THR A 298 -14.01 -25.91 -6.25
N ILE A 299 -15.29 -26.29 -6.13
CA ILE A 299 -16.13 -26.03 -4.95
C ILE A 299 -15.59 -26.79 -3.73
N GLU A 300 -15.23 -28.08 -3.87
CA GLU A 300 -14.62 -28.87 -2.79
C GLU A 300 -13.33 -28.21 -2.27
N LYS A 301 -12.45 -27.76 -3.16
CA LYS A 301 -11.24 -27.01 -2.79
C LYS A 301 -11.57 -25.72 -2.03
N LEU A 302 -12.62 -24.99 -2.43
CA LEU A 302 -13.06 -23.77 -1.73
C LEU A 302 -13.65 -24.06 -0.36
N GLU A 303 -14.43 -25.13 -0.21
CA GLU A 303 -15.01 -25.57 1.06
C GLU A 303 -13.91 -25.85 2.09
N GLN A 304 -12.80 -26.46 1.68
CA GLN A 304 -11.62 -26.68 2.54
C GLN A 304 -10.99 -25.38 3.06
N LEU A 305 -11.20 -24.24 2.38
CA LEU A 305 -10.65 -22.94 2.79
C LEU A 305 -11.57 -22.14 3.71
N LYS A 306 -12.83 -22.56 3.94
CA LYS A 306 -13.80 -21.84 4.79
C LYS A 306 -13.31 -21.61 6.22
N GLY A 307 -12.54 -22.56 6.76
CA GLY A 307 -11.97 -22.44 8.11
C GLY A 307 -10.90 -21.35 8.23
N LEU A 308 -10.31 -20.92 7.10
CA LEU A 308 -9.21 -19.94 7.07
C LEU A 308 -9.69 -18.55 6.62
N VAL A 309 -10.54 -18.49 5.60
CA VAL A 309 -10.98 -17.24 4.97
C VAL A 309 -12.44 -17.30 4.52
N LYS A 310 -13.04 -16.12 4.36
CA LYS A 310 -14.39 -16.01 3.77
C LYS A 310 -14.35 -16.30 2.27
N VAL A 311 -15.13 -17.30 1.86
CA VAL A 311 -15.25 -17.79 0.47
C VAL A 311 -16.69 -17.83 -0.04
N ASP A 312 -17.65 -17.29 0.73
CA ASP A 312 -19.08 -17.40 0.45
C ASP A 312 -19.46 -16.83 -0.93
N LYS A 313 -18.85 -15.69 -1.30
CA LYS A 313 -19.09 -15.05 -2.59
C LYS A 313 -18.64 -15.93 -3.74
N GLU A 314 -17.47 -16.57 -3.61
CA GLU A 314 -16.91 -17.46 -4.62
C GLU A 314 -17.71 -18.75 -4.76
N LEU A 315 -18.15 -19.32 -3.64
CA LEU A 315 -19.01 -20.50 -3.62
C LEU A 315 -20.35 -20.23 -4.28
N VAL A 316 -21.01 -19.11 -3.94
CA VAL A 316 -22.26 -18.70 -4.60
C VAL A 316 -22.06 -18.55 -6.10
N LYS A 317 -20.94 -17.95 -6.54
CA LYS A 317 -20.66 -17.75 -7.97
C LYS A 317 -20.47 -19.08 -8.71
N LEU A 318 -19.77 -20.05 -8.12
CA LEU A 318 -19.53 -21.34 -8.77
C LEU A 318 -20.75 -22.26 -8.72
N ARG A 319 -21.48 -22.28 -7.60
CA ARG A 319 -22.72 -23.08 -7.48
C ARG A 319 -23.79 -22.65 -8.49
N LYS A 320 -23.85 -21.36 -8.86
CA LYS A 320 -24.73 -20.86 -9.94
C LYS A 320 -24.39 -21.40 -11.34
N GLN A 321 -23.19 -21.95 -11.54
CA GLN A 321 -22.77 -22.54 -12.80
C GLN A 321 -22.96 -24.06 -12.85
N LEU A 322 -23.29 -24.67 -11.70
CA LEU A 322 -23.67 -26.07 -11.68
C LEU A 322 -25.06 -26.22 -12.30
N ILE A 323 -25.21 -27.25 -13.13
CA ILE A 323 -26.50 -27.68 -13.64
C ILE A 323 -26.99 -28.76 -12.67
N GLY A 324 -28.13 -28.49 -12.04
CA GLY A 324 -28.79 -29.39 -11.09
C GLY A 324 -30.10 -29.89 -11.67
#